data_AF-A0A7S4Q5X8-F1
#
_entry.id   AF-A0A7S4Q5X8-F1
#
_cell.length_a   1.000
_cell.length_b   1.000
_cell.length_c   1.000
_cell.angle_alpha   90.00
_cell.angle_beta   90.00
_cell.angle_gamma   90.00
#
_symmetry.space_group_name_H-M   'P 1'
#
loop_
_entity.id
_entity.type
_entity.pdbx_description
1 polymer ?
#
loop_
_entity_poly.entity_id
_entity_poly.type
_entity_poly.pdbx_seq_one_letter_code
_entity_poly.pdbx_strand_id
1 'polypeptide(L)'
;MASPSHDAALALHAADAGCVEIDLEGSMEFVWVWVYCIMYGAFAMAVTLVPIWWCASSEEEAAAEALCEEVSGTPSTKRKRQRRVRRRSMVAEIKPQPDIKAAEMHLRKTSCTDNSCNWRPVFDTSFEDLNQIGGSGTELYFRLLQILGVCFVFMSIATFPLAAFSTKGDFVPDNGQVFSRATIGNLAHKPKGSLPPEERYIILGCQGRQLARLTSLFSWLDFGAAALFFAVVLGFRYYLVPRVARDAEQDHIIAKEYAVEIDCLPSKITRQVDYEQRLTEHLCARIKEARKAGFARKAMLGRPDLQTEPTVPELVLVRDYGGG
;
A
#
# COMPACT_ATOMS: atom_id res chain seq x y z
N MET A 1 29.70 -50.05 10.08
CA MET A 1 28.96 -49.80 11.34
C MET A 1 27.49 -49.87 10.99
N ALA A 2 26.72 -50.76 11.63
CA ALA A 2 25.28 -50.82 11.42
C ALA A 2 24.66 -49.52 11.95
N SER A 3 23.79 -48.89 11.16
CA SER A 3 22.99 -47.76 11.66
C SER A 3 22.17 -48.25 12.87
N PRO A 4 22.16 -47.50 13.98
CA PRO A 4 21.32 -47.87 15.12
C PRO A 4 19.88 -48.03 14.64
N SER A 5 19.17 -49.03 15.16
CA SER A 5 17.74 -49.18 14.88
C SER A 5 17.02 -47.90 15.30
N HIS A 6 15.97 -47.54 14.56
CA HIS A 6 15.14 -46.37 14.84
C HIS A 6 14.71 -46.29 16.31
N ASP A 7 14.33 -47.43 16.89
CA ASP A 7 13.90 -47.54 18.29
C ASP A 7 15.03 -47.24 19.27
N ALA A 8 16.28 -47.59 18.93
CA ALA A 8 17.43 -47.26 19.77
C ALA A 8 17.72 -45.75 19.78
N ALA A 9 17.52 -45.07 18.65
CA ALA A 9 17.65 -43.62 18.57
C ALA A 9 16.56 -42.90 19.38
N LEU A 10 15.31 -43.37 19.31
CA LEU A 10 14.20 -42.83 20.11
C LEU A 10 14.37 -43.09 21.60
N ALA A 11 14.80 -44.29 22.00
CA ALA A 11 15.06 -44.61 23.40
C ALA A 11 16.16 -43.72 24.00
N LEU A 12 17.20 -43.42 23.21
CA LEU A 12 18.27 -42.54 23.65
C LEU A 12 17.79 -41.08 23.79
N HIS A 13 16.91 -40.61 22.90
CA HIS A 13 16.26 -39.31 23.06
C HIS A 13 15.30 -39.26 24.25
N ALA A 14 14.55 -40.34 24.51
CA ALA A 14 13.69 -40.44 25.69
C ALA A 14 14.52 -40.29 26.98
N ALA A 15 15.67 -40.98 27.05
CA ALA A 15 16.58 -40.89 28.17
C ALA A 15 17.14 -39.47 28.37
N ASP A 16 17.53 -38.78 27.29
CA ASP A 16 17.99 -37.38 27.35
C ASP A 16 16.89 -36.41 27.82
N ALA A 17 15.65 -36.66 27.43
CA ALA A 17 14.49 -35.87 27.84
C ALA A 17 13.95 -36.22 29.25
N GLY A 18 14.49 -37.27 29.90
CA GLY A 18 14.01 -37.76 31.18
C GLY A 18 12.66 -38.51 31.09
N CYS A 19 12.34 -39.04 29.91
CA CYS A 19 11.11 -39.75 29.60
C CYS A 19 11.36 -41.27 29.54
N VAL A 20 10.36 -42.06 29.91
CA VAL A 20 10.43 -43.53 29.77
C VAL A 20 10.39 -43.95 28.30
N GLU A 21 9.52 -43.30 27.53
CA GLU A 21 9.35 -43.50 26.09
C GLU A 21 8.89 -42.18 25.46
N ILE A 22 9.19 -41.96 24.17
CA ILE A 22 8.65 -40.84 23.42
C ILE A 22 7.26 -41.22 22.92
N ASP A 23 6.24 -40.51 23.39
CA ASP A 23 4.86 -40.67 22.95
C ASP A 23 4.67 -40.04 21.57
N LEU A 24 4.48 -40.88 20.55
CA LEU A 24 4.24 -40.45 19.17
C LEU A 24 2.76 -40.15 18.89
N GLU A 25 1.86 -40.54 19.78
CA GLU A 25 0.41 -40.32 19.67
C GLU A 25 -0.04 -39.07 20.44
N GLY A 26 0.68 -38.73 21.52
CA GLY A 26 0.49 -37.56 22.33
C GLY A 26 0.62 -36.25 21.55
N SER A 27 -0.32 -35.33 21.80
CA SER A 27 -0.38 -34.04 21.09
C SER A 27 -0.44 -32.81 22.00
N MET A 28 -0.50 -33.00 23.32
CA MET A 28 -0.71 -31.90 24.28
C MET A 28 0.38 -30.82 24.23
N GLU A 29 1.66 -31.19 24.18
CA GLU A 29 2.77 -30.23 24.10
C GLU A 29 2.73 -29.44 22.79
N PHE A 30 2.41 -30.11 21.69
CA PHE A 30 2.21 -29.46 20.39
C PHE A 30 1.02 -28.50 20.42
N VAL A 31 -0.09 -28.91 21.03
CA VAL A 31 -1.29 -28.07 21.18
C VAL A 31 -0.98 -26.81 21.97
N TRP A 32 -0.18 -26.89 23.05
CA TRP A 32 0.25 -25.70 23.78
C TRP A 32 1.01 -24.71 22.91
N VAL A 33 1.95 -25.17 22.07
CA VAL A 33 2.65 -24.29 21.11
C VAL A 33 1.67 -23.61 20.16
N TRP A 34 0.67 -24.33 19.64
CA TRP A 34 -0.38 -23.75 18.80
C TRP A 34 -1.24 -22.72 19.55
N VAL A 35 -1.61 -22.99 20.80
CA VAL A 35 -2.34 -22.03 21.65
C VAL A 35 -1.53 -20.74 21.83
N TYR A 36 -0.22 -20.84 22.10
CA TYR A 36 0.65 -19.66 22.15
C TYR A 36 0.68 -18.89 20.83
N CYS A 37 0.72 -19.59 19.68
CA CYS A 37 0.67 -18.95 18.36
C CYS A 37 -0.65 -18.23 18.11
N ILE A 38 -1.78 -18.82 18.52
CA ILE A 38 -3.11 -18.22 18.40
C ILE A 38 -3.22 -16.98 19.30
N MET A 39 -2.76 -17.07 20.55
CA MET A 39 -2.75 -15.92 21.47
C MET A 39 -1.88 -14.79 20.93
N TYR A 40 -0.69 -15.09 20.42
CA TYR A 40 0.17 -14.11 19.74
C TYR A 40 -0.57 -13.46 18.57
N GLY A 41 -1.22 -14.26 17.72
CA GLY A 41 -1.94 -13.73 16.56
C GLY A 41 -3.12 -12.84 16.94
N ALA A 42 -3.91 -13.24 17.94
CA ALA A 42 -5.00 -12.42 18.48
C ALA A 42 -4.48 -11.09 19.05
N PHE A 43 -3.38 -11.13 19.80
CA PHE A 43 -2.74 -9.94 20.34
C PHE A 43 -2.22 -9.01 19.23
N ALA A 44 -1.49 -9.55 18.26
CA ALA A 44 -0.93 -8.78 17.14
C ALA A 44 -2.04 -8.14 16.28
N MET A 45 -3.14 -8.86 16.02
CA MET A 45 -4.32 -8.31 15.35
C MET A 45 -4.99 -7.21 16.18
N ALA A 46 -5.16 -7.40 17.49
CA ALA A 46 -5.78 -6.40 18.35
C ALA A 46 -4.95 -5.10 18.37
N VAL A 47 -3.63 -5.20 18.57
CA VAL A 47 -2.74 -4.04 18.62
C VAL A 47 -2.72 -3.25 17.31
N THR A 48 -2.95 -3.91 16.17
CA THR A 48 -2.85 -3.28 14.84
C THR A 48 -4.19 -2.83 14.29
N LEU A 49 -5.24 -3.64 14.43
CA LEU A 49 -6.55 -3.35 13.86
C LEU A 49 -7.41 -2.46 14.75
N VAL A 50 -7.28 -2.54 16.08
CA VAL A 50 -8.09 -1.69 16.99
C VAL A 50 -7.82 -0.20 16.78
N PRO A 51 -6.56 0.28 16.70
CA PRO A 51 -6.30 1.70 16.42
C PRO A 51 -6.83 2.13 15.05
N ILE A 52 -6.66 1.29 14.01
CA ILE A 52 -7.15 1.59 12.66
C ILE A 52 -8.67 1.71 12.65
N TRP A 53 -9.35 0.78 13.32
CA TRP A 53 -10.81 0.78 13.42
C TRP A 53 -11.33 1.96 14.25
N TRP A 54 -10.65 2.28 15.35
CA TRP A 54 -10.95 3.45 16.18
C TRP A 54 -10.87 4.74 15.36
N CYS A 55 -9.77 4.95 14.61
CA CYS A 55 -9.61 6.11 13.74
C CYS A 55 -10.65 6.15 12.60
N ALA A 56 -11.00 5.01 12.00
CA ALA A 56 -12.02 4.97 10.97
C ALA A 56 -13.42 5.32 11.52
N SER A 57 -13.75 4.88 12.74
CA SER A 57 -15.04 5.18 13.36
C SER A 57 -15.21 6.68 13.68
N SER A 58 -14.14 7.37 14.07
CA SER A 58 -14.20 8.82 14.32
C SER A 58 -14.44 9.64 13.05
N GLU A 59 -13.93 9.19 11.90
CA GLU A 59 -14.20 9.87 10.62
C GLU A 59 -15.67 9.72 10.20
N GLU A 60 -16.27 8.54 10.44
CA GLU A 60 -17.68 8.29 10.11
C GLU A 60 -18.64 9.10 11.01
N GLU A 61 -18.32 9.23 12.30
CA GLU A 61 -19.09 10.06 13.23
C GLU A 61 -18.99 11.55 12.87
N ALA A 62 -17.79 12.06 12.56
CA ALA A 62 -17.60 13.44 12.12
C ALA A 62 -18.32 13.73 10.79
N ALA A 63 -18.30 12.78 9.85
CA ALA A 63 -19.04 12.90 8.60
C ALA A 63 -20.56 12.89 8.81
N ALA A 64 -21.06 12.07 9.74
CA ALA A 64 -22.48 12.02 10.09
C ALA A 64 -22.95 13.32 10.77
N GLU A 65 -22.17 13.88 11.69
CA GLU A 65 -22.48 15.16 12.33
C GLU A 65 -22.53 16.32 11.33
N ALA A 66 -21.56 16.38 10.39
CA ALA A 66 -21.55 17.38 9.33
C ALA A 66 -22.80 17.32 8.43
N LEU A 67 -23.32 16.11 8.18
CA LEU A 67 -24.55 15.90 7.41
C LEU A 67 -25.79 16.37 8.19
N CYS A 68 -25.83 16.11 9.50
CA CYS A 68 -26.92 16.55 10.38
C CYS A 68 -26.97 18.08 10.55
N GLU A 69 -25.81 18.75 10.58
CA GLU A 69 -25.74 20.21 10.57
C GLU A 69 -26.26 20.80 9.24
N GLU A 70 -25.99 20.14 8.11
CA GLU A 70 -26.53 20.55 6.79
C GLU A 70 -28.06 20.37 6.70
N VAL A 71 -28.63 19.40 7.41
CA VAL A 71 -30.09 19.14 7.45
C VAL A 71 -30.83 20.06 8.43
N SER A 72 -30.18 20.49 9.53
CA SER A 72 -30.82 21.29 10.59
C SER A 72 -30.72 22.81 10.39
N GLY A 73 -29.85 23.30 9.51
CA GLY A 73 -29.74 24.72 9.19
C GLY A 73 -30.16 25.06 7.75
N THR A 74 -31.31 25.72 7.58
CA THR A 74 -31.77 26.57 6.44
C THR A 74 -31.16 26.37 5.03
N PRO A 75 -31.99 26.33 3.96
CA PRO A 75 -31.65 25.79 2.64
C PRO A 75 -30.34 26.36 2.04
N SER A 76 -29.25 25.63 2.24
CA SER A 76 -27.89 25.93 1.76
C SER A 76 -27.66 25.49 0.31
N THR A 77 -28.68 24.98 -0.39
CA THR A 77 -28.64 24.64 -1.83
C THR A 77 -28.25 25.83 -2.73
N LYS A 78 -28.29 27.06 -2.21
CA LYS A 78 -27.70 28.23 -2.88
C LYS A 78 -26.17 28.27 -2.85
N ARG A 79 -25.47 27.64 -1.89
CA ARG A 79 -24.00 27.73 -1.72
C ARG A 79 -23.20 26.94 -2.76
N LYS A 80 -23.60 25.70 -3.11
CA LYS A 80 -22.91 24.93 -4.19
C LYS A 80 -23.12 25.57 -5.57
N ARG A 81 -24.28 26.18 -5.82
CA ARG A 81 -24.56 26.94 -7.07
C ARG A 81 -23.88 28.32 -7.08
N GLN A 82 -23.80 29.02 -5.93
CA GLN A 82 -23.06 30.28 -5.81
C GLN A 82 -21.54 30.10 -5.92
N ARG A 83 -20.95 29.00 -5.43
CA ARG A 83 -19.50 28.75 -5.61
C ARG A 83 -19.11 28.58 -7.08
N ARG A 84 -19.96 27.95 -7.91
CA ARG A 84 -19.75 27.85 -9.37
C ARG A 84 -19.96 29.19 -10.10
N VAL A 85 -20.90 30.03 -9.66
CA VAL A 85 -21.15 31.35 -10.31
C VAL A 85 -20.12 32.40 -9.88
N ARG A 86 -19.64 32.37 -8.63
CA ARG A 86 -18.68 33.38 -8.12
C ARG A 86 -17.24 33.16 -8.61
N ARG A 87 -16.86 31.94 -8.99
CA ARG A 87 -15.54 31.65 -9.60
C ARG A 87 -15.40 32.18 -11.04
N ARG A 88 -16.50 32.42 -11.76
CA ARG A 88 -16.47 33.01 -13.11
C ARG A 88 -16.39 34.54 -13.13
N SER A 89 -16.58 35.21 -11.99
CA SER A 89 -16.63 36.68 -11.90
C SER A 89 -15.41 37.30 -11.20
N MET A 90 -14.42 36.51 -10.78
CA MET A 90 -13.15 37.02 -10.26
C MET A 90 -12.06 36.87 -11.32
N VAL A 91 -12.26 37.48 -12.49
CA VAL A 91 -11.14 38.15 -13.15
C VAL A 91 -10.99 39.48 -12.42
N ALA A 92 -10.67 39.39 -11.14
CA ALA A 92 -10.24 40.55 -10.39
C ALA A 92 -8.92 40.97 -11.03
N GLU A 93 -8.86 42.22 -11.47
CA GLU A 93 -7.68 42.90 -11.98
C GLU A 93 -6.44 42.45 -11.18
N ILE A 94 -5.68 41.51 -11.76
CA ILE A 94 -4.52 40.92 -11.11
C ILE A 94 -3.49 42.03 -11.05
N LYS A 95 -3.34 42.66 -9.87
CA LYS A 95 -2.27 43.63 -9.66
C LYS A 95 -0.94 42.89 -9.93
N PRO A 96 -0.06 43.43 -10.78
CA PRO A 96 1.16 42.73 -11.23
C PRO A 96 2.23 42.59 -10.14
N GLN A 97 1.94 42.99 -8.90
CA GLN A 97 2.88 42.88 -7.80
C GLN A 97 2.63 41.60 -6.98
N PRO A 98 3.65 40.77 -6.74
CA PRO A 98 3.51 39.55 -5.95
C PRO A 98 3.16 39.91 -4.49
N ASP A 99 2.00 39.46 -4.02
CA ASP A 99 1.59 39.62 -2.63
C ASP A 99 2.31 38.59 -1.76
N ILE A 100 3.44 39.00 -1.19
CA ILE A 100 4.29 38.17 -0.31
C ILE A 100 3.48 37.63 0.88
N LYS A 101 2.53 38.40 1.42
CA LYS A 101 1.72 37.97 2.57
C LYS A 101 0.72 36.90 2.18
N ALA A 102 0.12 37.03 1.00
CA ALA A 102 -0.74 35.98 0.45
C ALA A 102 0.05 34.70 0.18
N ALA A 103 1.27 34.81 -0.36
CA ALA A 103 2.16 33.67 -0.58
C ALA A 103 2.59 33.01 0.74
N GLU A 104 2.92 33.78 1.77
CA GLU A 104 3.29 33.26 3.09
C GLU A 104 2.10 32.58 3.78
N MET A 105 0.90 33.16 3.71
CA MET A 105 -0.31 32.51 4.22
C MET A 105 -0.66 31.25 3.43
N HIS A 106 -0.47 31.25 2.11
CA HIS A 106 -0.64 30.05 1.30
C HIS A 106 0.36 28.98 1.72
N LEU A 107 1.65 29.31 1.84
CA LEU A 107 2.69 28.39 2.30
C LEU A 107 2.36 27.82 3.67
N ARG A 108 1.93 28.62 4.64
CA ARG A 108 1.50 28.13 5.96
C ARG A 108 0.32 27.17 5.83
N LYS A 109 -0.69 27.49 5.02
CA LYS A 109 -1.86 26.63 4.80
C LYS A 109 -1.56 25.33 4.08
N THR A 110 -0.59 25.34 3.16
CA THR A 110 -0.18 24.15 2.39
C THR A 110 1.04 23.45 2.99
N SER A 111 1.53 23.90 4.14
CA SER A 111 2.59 23.22 4.90
C SER A 111 2.00 22.19 5.87
N CYS A 112 2.85 21.50 6.63
CA CYS A 112 2.48 20.49 7.61
C CYS A 112 1.75 21.03 8.86
N THR A 113 1.16 22.23 8.78
CA THR A 113 0.43 22.88 9.87
C THR A 113 -1.08 22.85 9.64
N ASP A 114 -1.83 22.86 10.74
CA ASP A 114 -3.28 23.00 10.73
C ASP A 114 -3.73 24.45 10.40
N ASN A 115 -5.05 24.68 10.36
CA ASN A 115 -5.63 26.02 10.15
C ASN A 115 -5.23 27.04 11.24
N SER A 116 -4.76 26.56 12.39
CA SER A 116 -4.30 27.36 13.54
C SER A 116 -2.78 27.57 13.54
N CYS A 117 -2.06 27.13 12.50
CA CYS A 117 -0.60 27.15 12.40
C CYS A 117 0.14 26.25 13.42
N ASN A 118 -0.52 25.26 14.02
CA ASN A 118 0.12 24.23 14.83
C ASN A 118 0.57 23.08 13.95
N TRP A 119 1.61 22.36 14.39
CA TRP A 119 2.00 21.10 13.75
C TRP A 119 0.87 20.10 13.79
N ARG A 120 0.58 19.49 12.64
CA ARG A 120 -0.48 18.48 12.58
C ARG A 120 -0.06 17.23 13.39
N PRO A 121 -0.94 16.70 14.23
CA PRO A 121 -0.68 15.47 14.99
C PRO A 121 -0.51 14.27 14.04
N VAL A 122 0.46 13.40 14.34
CA VAL A 122 0.77 12.22 13.52
C VAL A 122 -0.40 11.24 13.44
N PHE A 123 -1.21 11.15 14.50
CA PHE A 123 -2.29 10.16 14.61
C PHE A 123 -3.67 10.68 14.19
N ASP A 124 -3.84 11.99 14.09
CA ASP A 124 -5.15 12.64 13.83
C ASP A 124 -5.20 13.28 12.43
N THR A 125 -4.13 13.18 11.64
CA THR A 125 -4.12 13.71 10.28
C THR A 125 -4.77 12.71 9.33
N SER A 126 -5.91 13.10 8.74
CA SER A 126 -6.62 12.26 7.77
C SER A 126 -5.85 12.12 6.44
N PHE A 127 -6.19 11.09 5.67
CA PHE A 127 -5.63 10.91 4.32
C PHE A 127 -6.00 12.04 3.36
N GLU A 128 -7.18 12.64 3.54
CA GLU A 128 -7.62 13.80 2.75
C GLU A 128 -6.75 15.02 3.05
N ASP A 129 -6.42 15.25 4.32
CA ASP A 129 -5.50 16.33 4.71
C ASP A 129 -4.10 16.10 4.14
N LEU A 130 -3.62 14.86 4.13
CA LEU A 130 -2.34 14.50 3.50
C LEU A 130 -2.36 14.77 1.99
N ASN A 131 -3.47 14.49 1.30
CA ASN A 131 -3.64 14.78 -0.12
C ASN A 131 -3.61 16.29 -0.38
N GLN A 132 -4.23 17.10 0.49
CA GLN A 132 -4.22 18.56 0.34
C GLN A 132 -2.82 19.18 0.49
N ILE A 133 -1.96 18.58 1.33
CA ILE A 133 -0.61 19.10 1.63
C ILE A 133 0.43 18.58 0.63
N GLY A 134 0.51 17.26 0.47
CA GLY A 134 1.55 16.58 -0.32
C GLY A 134 1.09 16.11 -1.70
N GLY A 135 -0.18 16.30 -2.04
CA GLY A 135 -0.80 15.73 -3.22
C GLY A 135 -1.08 14.23 -3.06
N SER A 136 -1.68 13.67 -4.12
CA SER A 136 -2.13 12.27 -4.14
C SER A 136 -0.99 11.26 -3.99
N GLY A 137 0.23 11.64 -4.33
CA GLY A 137 1.43 10.80 -4.15
C GLY A 137 1.74 10.53 -2.68
N THR A 138 1.70 11.56 -1.82
CA THR A 138 1.95 11.41 -0.38
C THR A 138 0.85 10.60 0.30
N GLU A 139 -0.41 10.84 -0.07
CA GLU A 139 -1.54 10.04 0.39
C GLU A 139 -1.35 8.55 0.05
N LEU A 140 -1.05 8.23 -1.22
CA LEU A 140 -0.83 6.86 -1.68
C LEU A 140 0.33 6.18 -0.94
N TYR A 141 1.39 6.92 -0.62
CA TYR A 141 2.52 6.40 0.14
C TYR A 141 2.14 5.96 1.55
N PHE A 142 1.44 6.80 2.32
CA PHE A 142 1.02 6.43 3.67
C PHE A 142 -0.05 5.33 3.68
N ARG A 143 -0.98 5.37 2.72
CA ARG A 143 -1.94 4.26 2.53
C ARG A 143 -1.22 2.94 2.23
N LEU A 144 -0.17 2.97 1.39
CA LEU A 144 0.66 1.79 1.12
C LEU A 144 1.31 1.26 2.40
N LEU A 145 1.95 2.14 3.18
CA LEU A 145 2.60 1.75 4.43
C LEU A 145 1.61 1.13 5.43
N GLN A 146 0.42 1.71 5.57
CA GLN A 146 -0.62 1.16 6.44
C GLN A 146 -1.05 -0.24 5.99
N ILE A 147 -1.36 -0.40 4.69
CA ILE A 147 -1.79 -1.67 4.11
C ILE A 147 -0.67 -2.73 4.22
N LEU A 148 0.59 -2.35 3.94
CA LEU A 148 1.75 -3.23 4.10
C LEU A 148 1.98 -3.62 5.56
N GLY A 149 1.82 -2.68 6.50
CA GLY A 149 1.92 -2.95 7.92
C GLY A 149 0.91 -4.01 8.36
N VAL A 150 -0.36 -3.85 7.99
CA VAL A 150 -1.41 -4.85 8.24
C VAL A 150 -1.08 -6.18 7.57
N CYS A 151 -0.63 -6.16 6.31
CA CYS A 151 -0.22 -7.37 5.59
C CYS A 151 0.91 -8.12 6.31
N PHE A 152 1.94 -7.40 6.78
CA PHE A 152 3.06 -8.00 7.51
C PHE A 152 2.64 -8.58 8.85
N VAL A 153 1.64 -8.01 9.52
CA VAL A 153 1.05 -8.62 10.73
C VAL A 153 0.45 -9.98 10.38
N PHE A 154 -0.41 -10.07 9.37
CA PHE A 154 -0.98 -11.36 8.95
C PHE A 154 0.08 -12.37 8.51
N MET A 155 1.09 -11.93 7.76
CA MET A 155 2.23 -12.79 7.39
C MET A 155 3.01 -13.25 8.62
N SER A 156 3.21 -12.38 9.61
CA SER A 156 3.89 -12.75 10.86
C SER A 156 3.08 -13.80 11.63
N ILE A 157 1.75 -13.70 11.65
CA ILE A 157 0.87 -14.68 12.31
C ILE A 157 0.96 -16.04 11.62
N ALA A 158 1.01 -16.06 10.28
CA ALA A 158 1.16 -17.30 9.51
C ALA A 158 2.53 -17.95 9.68
N THR A 159 3.60 -17.15 9.78
CA THR A 159 4.99 -17.65 9.89
C THR A 159 5.43 -17.89 11.36
N PHE A 160 4.73 -17.32 12.34
CA PHE A 160 5.07 -17.45 13.76
C PHE A 160 5.10 -18.90 14.28
N PRO A 161 4.18 -19.81 13.89
CA PRO A 161 4.28 -21.22 14.27
C PRO A 161 5.62 -21.83 13.87
N LEU A 162 6.10 -21.60 12.65
CA LEU A 162 7.39 -22.10 12.20
C LEU A 162 8.51 -21.61 13.13
N ALA A 163 8.56 -20.29 13.40
CA ALA A 163 9.55 -19.71 14.31
C ALA A 163 9.44 -20.30 15.73
N ALA A 164 8.24 -20.45 16.27
CA ALA A 164 8.00 -21.02 17.60
C ALA A 164 8.51 -22.45 17.70
N PHE A 165 8.21 -23.31 16.71
CA PHE A 165 8.74 -24.68 16.66
C PHE A 165 10.25 -24.71 16.43
N SER A 166 10.80 -23.83 15.57
CA SER A 166 12.24 -23.70 15.36
C SER A 166 12.99 -23.36 16.65
N THR A 167 12.46 -22.46 17.48
CA THR A 167 13.15 -22.07 18.73
C THR A 167 13.26 -23.20 19.75
N LYS A 168 12.45 -24.25 19.61
CA LYS A 168 12.49 -25.44 20.47
C LYS A 168 13.41 -26.53 19.94
N GLY A 169 13.88 -26.45 18.70
CA GLY A 169 14.82 -27.41 18.15
C GLY A 169 16.27 -27.14 18.54
N ASP A 170 17.12 -28.13 18.28
CA ASP A 170 18.55 -28.13 18.58
C ASP A 170 19.29 -28.85 17.44
N PHE A 171 18.97 -28.46 16.22
CA PHE A 171 19.63 -29.00 15.04
C PHE A 171 20.83 -28.15 14.63
N VAL A 172 20.68 -26.82 14.73
CA VAL A 172 21.74 -25.87 14.42
C VAL A 172 22.56 -25.64 15.69
N PRO A 173 23.90 -25.77 15.64
CA PRO A 173 24.74 -25.50 16.80
C PRO A 173 24.52 -24.05 17.27
N ASP A 174 24.49 -23.88 18.59
CA ASP A 174 24.29 -22.58 19.20
C ASP A 174 25.52 -21.68 19.02
N ASN A 175 25.52 -20.91 17.93
CA ASN A 175 26.56 -19.95 17.62
C ASN A 175 26.31 -18.58 18.29
N GLY A 176 25.38 -18.49 19.25
CA GLY A 176 24.97 -17.23 19.90
C GLY A 176 24.10 -16.31 19.03
N GLN A 177 23.68 -16.75 17.84
CA GLN A 177 22.83 -15.98 16.94
C GLN A 177 21.36 -16.37 17.13
N VAL A 178 20.56 -15.48 17.72
CA VAL A 178 19.12 -15.72 17.97
C VAL A 178 18.36 -16.03 16.67
N PHE A 179 18.76 -15.42 15.56
CA PHE A 179 18.11 -15.62 14.27
C PHE A 179 18.28 -17.03 13.69
N SER A 180 19.42 -17.71 13.93
CA SER A 180 19.61 -19.05 13.39
C SER A 180 18.63 -20.05 14.01
N ARG A 181 18.27 -19.84 15.29
CA ARG A 181 17.28 -20.65 16.03
C ARG A 181 15.85 -20.48 15.54
N ALA A 182 15.52 -19.39 14.84
CA ALA A 182 14.19 -19.14 14.31
C ALA A 182 14.01 -19.67 12.87
N THR A 183 15.03 -20.30 12.29
CA THR A 183 14.97 -20.80 10.90
C THR A 183 14.44 -22.23 10.81
N ILE A 184 13.99 -22.63 9.62
CA ILE A 184 13.60 -24.02 9.34
C ILE A 184 14.76 -25.01 9.56
N GLY A 185 16.01 -24.54 9.44
CA GLY A 185 17.19 -25.35 9.68
C GLY A 185 17.31 -25.81 11.14
N ASN A 186 16.69 -25.10 12.08
CA ASN A 186 16.64 -25.50 13.49
C ASN A 186 15.40 -26.33 13.84
N LEU A 187 14.56 -26.71 12.87
CA LEU A 187 13.50 -27.68 13.16
C LEU A 187 14.14 -29.06 13.38
N ALA A 188 13.67 -29.73 14.44
CA ALA A 188 14.13 -31.03 14.95
C ALA A 188 15.30 -30.97 15.93
N HIS A 189 15.52 -32.10 16.59
CA HIS A 189 16.70 -32.33 17.41
C HIS A 189 17.75 -33.04 16.57
N LYS A 190 19.02 -32.71 16.80
CA LYS A 190 20.13 -33.44 16.20
C LYS A 190 20.08 -34.89 16.70
N PRO A 191 19.84 -35.89 15.82
CA PRO A 191 19.79 -37.27 16.26
C PRO A 191 21.18 -37.70 16.76
N LYS A 192 21.23 -38.35 17.92
CA LYS A 192 22.43 -39.08 18.34
C LYS A 192 22.48 -40.41 17.56
N GLY A 193 22.73 -40.32 16.26
CA GLY A 193 22.69 -41.43 15.30
C GLY A 193 22.45 -40.94 13.87
N SER A 194 22.70 -41.79 12.87
CA SER A 194 22.43 -41.47 11.47
C SER A 194 20.98 -41.82 11.10
N LEU A 195 20.01 -41.06 11.59
CA LEU A 195 18.64 -41.19 11.07
C LEU A 195 18.55 -40.52 9.67
N PRO A 196 17.88 -41.16 8.69
CA PRO A 196 17.65 -40.52 7.41
C PRO A 196 16.79 -39.25 7.61
N PRO A 197 16.91 -38.24 6.73
CA PRO A 197 16.18 -36.97 6.86
C PRO A 197 14.66 -37.12 6.96
N GLU A 198 14.09 -38.16 6.38
CA GLU A 198 12.65 -38.44 6.30
C GLU A 198 12.05 -38.97 7.61
N GLU A 199 12.90 -39.56 8.47
CA GLU A 199 12.53 -40.14 9.77
C GLU A 199 12.87 -39.19 10.93
N ARG A 200 13.05 -37.90 10.66
CA ARG A 200 13.30 -36.92 11.72
C ARG A 200 12.01 -36.59 12.45
N TYR A 201 12.13 -36.47 13.76
CA TYR A 201 11.04 -36.06 14.64
C TYR A 201 11.35 -34.71 15.28
N ILE A 202 10.31 -33.92 15.49
CA ILE A 202 10.34 -32.83 16.44
C ILE A 202 9.93 -33.44 17.78
N ILE A 203 10.75 -33.25 18.79
CA ILE A 203 10.48 -33.74 20.14
C ILE A 203 10.22 -32.51 21.02
N LEU A 204 9.11 -32.53 21.74
CA LEU A 204 8.72 -31.50 22.71
C LEU A 204 8.36 -32.22 24.01
N GLY A 205 9.18 -32.04 25.05
CA GLY A 205 9.04 -32.83 26.28
C GLY A 205 9.18 -34.32 25.97
N CYS A 206 8.17 -35.10 26.33
CA CYS A 206 8.09 -36.54 26.04
C CYS A 206 7.28 -36.89 24.79
N GLN A 207 6.87 -35.91 23.97
CA GLN A 207 6.05 -36.14 22.77
C GLN A 207 6.84 -35.92 21.49
N GLY A 208 6.66 -36.81 20.52
CA GLY A 208 7.34 -36.77 19.23
C GLY A 208 6.37 -36.67 18.07
N ARG A 209 6.69 -35.85 17.05
CA ARG A 209 5.91 -35.81 15.81
C ARG A 209 6.81 -35.78 14.60
N GLN A 210 6.44 -36.55 13.57
CA GLN A 210 7.22 -36.64 12.35
C GLN A 210 7.33 -35.27 11.67
N LEU A 211 8.58 -34.88 11.36
CA LEU A 211 8.91 -33.56 10.80
C LEU A 211 8.17 -33.31 9.49
N ALA A 212 8.06 -34.32 8.62
CA ALA A 212 7.41 -34.22 7.31
C ALA A 212 5.96 -33.72 7.36
N ARG A 213 5.19 -34.12 8.38
CA ARG A 213 3.79 -33.67 8.54
C ARG A 213 3.72 -32.19 8.93
N LEU A 214 4.64 -31.75 9.80
CA LEU A 214 4.70 -30.37 10.26
C LEU A 214 5.25 -29.42 9.20
N THR A 215 6.30 -29.82 8.48
CA THR A 215 6.88 -29.02 7.39
C THR A 215 5.89 -28.82 6.25
N SER A 216 5.05 -29.81 5.94
CA SER A 216 3.97 -29.63 4.97
C SER A 216 2.98 -28.56 5.40
N LEU A 217 2.58 -28.56 6.68
CA LEU A 217 1.69 -27.53 7.23
C LEU A 217 2.33 -26.14 7.20
N PHE A 218 3.59 -26.00 7.61
CA PHE A 218 4.32 -24.72 7.54
C PHE A 218 4.47 -24.23 6.11
N SER A 219 4.72 -25.14 5.16
CA SER A 219 4.83 -24.79 3.74
C SER A 219 3.52 -24.19 3.21
N TRP A 220 2.36 -24.72 3.64
CA TRP A 220 1.05 -24.16 3.28
C TRP A 220 0.79 -22.80 3.93
N LEU A 221 1.22 -22.61 5.18
CA LEU A 221 1.11 -21.32 5.87
C LEU A 221 1.99 -20.24 5.20
N ASP A 222 3.24 -20.58 4.87
CA ASP A 222 4.18 -19.70 4.16
C ASP A 222 3.66 -19.35 2.76
N PHE A 223 3.13 -20.34 2.04
CA PHE A 223 2.49 -20.13 0.75
C PHE A 223 1.29 -19.18 0.88
N GLY A 224 0.43 -19.37 1.88
CA GLY A 224 -0.71 -18.49 2.16
C GLY A 224 -0.27 -17.06 2.46
N ALA A 225 0.79 -16.89 3.26
CA ALA A 225 1.37 -15.59 3.59
C ALA A 225 1.94 -14.88 2.35
N ALA A 226 2.68 -15.59 1.51
CA ALA A 226 3.23 -15.05 0.26
C ALA A 226 2.10 -14.69 -0.73
N ALA A 227 1.10 -15.57 -0.89
CA ALA A 227 -0.06 -15.31 -1.73
C ALA A 227 -0.85 -14.07 -1.28
N LEU A 228 -1.04 -13.90 0.03
CA LEU A 228 -1.66 -12.71 0.62
C LEU A 228 -0.86 -11.45 0.26
N PHE A 229 0.47 -11.47 0.41
CA PHE A 229 1.33 -10.34 0.05
C PHE A 229 1.20 -9.97 -1.43
N PHE A 230 1.26 -10.94 -2.33
CA PHE A 230 1.06 -10.69 -3.76
C PHE A 230 -0.33 -10.15 -4.06
N ALA A 231 -1.38 -10.70 -3.46
CA ALA A 231 -2.74 -10.20 -3.63
C ALA A 231 -2.87 -8.73 -3.19
N VAL A 232 -2.25 -8.37 -2.06
CA VAL A 232 -2.22 -6.98 -1.56
C VAL A 232 -1.46 -6.06 -2.51
N VAL A 233 -0.25 -6.43 -2.97
CA VAL A 233 0.55 -5.61 -3.88
C VAL A 233 -0.15 -5.43 -5.23
N LEU A 234 -0.73 -6.50 -5.78
CA LEU A 234 -1.49 -6.45 -7.03
C LEU A 234 -2.76 -5.62 -6.87
N GLY A 235 -3.51 -5.80 -5.78
CA GLY A 235 -4.68 -5.00 -5.46
C GLY A 235 -4.33 -3.52 -5.32
N PHE A 236 -3.25 -3.20 -4.61
CA PHE A 236 -2.77 -1.83 -4.49
C PHE A 236 -2.42 -1.22 -5.86
N ARG A 237 -1.61 -1.92 -6.65
CA ARG A 237 -1.13 -1.44 -7.96
C ARG A 237 -2.24 -1.29 -9.01
N TYR A 238 -3.11 -2.30 -9.13
CA TYR A 238 -4.07 -2.38 -10.23
C TYR A 238 -5.45 -1.83 -9.88
N TYR A 239 -5.80 -1.75 -8.60
CA TYR A 239 -7.10 -1.26 -8.16
C TYR A 239 -7.00 0.07 -7.40
N LEU A 240 -6.19 0.15 -6.35
CA LEU A 240 -6.16 1.34 -5.48
C LEU A 240 -5.51 2.55 -6.15
N VAL A 241 -4.33 2.38 -6.75
CA VAL A 241 -3.61 3.49 -7.41
C VAL A 241 -4.44 4.13 -8.53
N PRO A 242 -5.04 3.37 -9.48
CA PRO A 242 -5.87 3.97 -10.52
C PRO A 242 -7.14 4.62 -9.98
N ARG A 243 -7.71 4.09 -8.89
CA ARG A 243 -8.88 4.68 -8.24
C ARG A 243 -8.55 6.05 -7.64
N VAL A 244 -7.54 6.13 -6.78
CA VAL A 244 -7.11 7.39 -6.16
C VAL A 244 -6.68 8.41 -7.21
N ALA A 245 -5.99 7.98 -8.27
CA ALA A 245 -5.63 8.86 -9.38
C ALA A 245 -6.86 9.44 -10.08
N ARG A 246 -7.91 8.63 -10.32
CA ARG A 246 -9.17 9.10 -10.92
C ARG A 246 -9.93 10.04 -10.01
N ASP A 247 -9.97 9.73 -8.72
CA ASP A 247 -10.67 10.56 -7.72
C ASP A 247 -9.96 11.93 -7.61
N ALA A 248 -8.63 11.93 -7.53
CA ALA A 248 -7.83 13.16 -7.53
C ALA A 248 -7.99 14.01 -8.80
N GLU A 249 -8.09 13.37 -9.98
CA GLU A 249 -8.38 14.04 -11.25
C GLU A 249 -9.79 14.65 -11.30
N GLN A 250 -10.78 14.04 -10.65
CA GLN A 250 -12.15 14.58 -10.61
C GLN A 250 -12.28 15.81 -9.72
N ASP A 251 -11.50 15.87 -8.65
CA ASP A 251 -11.59 16.95 -7.66
C ASP A 251 -10.79 18.19 -8.05
N HIS A 252 -9.79 18.04 -8.92
CA HIS A 252 -8.86 19.11 -9.27
C HIS A 252 -8.87 19.42 -10.77
N ILE A 253 -9.01 20.70 -11.08
CA ILE A 253 -8.71 21.24 -12.41
C ILE A 253 -7.19 21.30 -12.53
N ILE A 254 -6.58 20.28 -13.13
CA ILE A 254 -5.11 20.18 -13.23
C ILE A 254 -4.67 20.98 -14.47
N ALA A 255 -3.53 21.67 -14.38
CA ALA A 255 -2.97 22.40 -15.53
C ALA A 255 -2.81 21.51 -16.78
N LYS A 256 -2.55 20.21 -16.59
CA LYS A 256 -2.49 19.19 -17.66
C LYS A 256 -3.77 19.09 -18.51
N GLU A 257 -4.93 19.49 -17.98
CA GLU A 257 -6.20 19.48 -18.71
C GLU A 257 -6.30 20.65 -19.72
N TYR A 258 -5.49 21.68 -19.52
CA TYR A 258 -5.43 22.88 -20.38
C TYR A 258 -4.08 22.98 -21.12
N ALA A 259 -3.09 22.19 -20.71
CA ALA A 259 -1.80 22.12 -21.36
C ALA A 259 -1.83 21.09 -22.49
N VAL A 260 -1.22 21.47 -23.60
CA VAL A 260 -0.94 20.56 -24.72
C VAL A 260 0.57 20.45 -24.82
N GLU A 261 1.09 19.24 -24.60
CA GLU A 261 2.49 18.93 -24.85
C GLU A 261 2.68 18.78 -26.37
N ILE A 262 3.59 19.57 -26.93
CA ILE A 262 3.91 19.56 -28.37
C ILE A 262 5.32 19.02 -28.51
N ASP A 263 5.41 17.72 -28.75
CA ASP A 263 6.67 17.03 -29.03
C ASP A 263 7.11 17.19 -30.49
N CYS A 264 8.40 16.98 -30.73
CA CYS A 264 9.01 16.97 -32.07
C CYS A 264 8.93 18.30 -32.83
N LEU A 265 9.04 19.44 -32.12
CA LEU A 265 9.24 20.72 -32.77
C LEU A 265 10.53 20.67 -33.64
N PRO A 266 10.55 21.34 -34.81
CA PRO A 266 11.74 21.35 -35.66
C PRO A 266 12.94 21.92 -34.88
N SER A 267 14.03 21.16 -34.82
CA SER A 267 15.25 21.56 -34.09
C SER A 267 15.94 22.78 -34.71
N LYS A 268 15.76 22.99 -36.02
CA LYS A 268 16.30 24.15 -36.76
C LYS A 268 15.28 24.68 -37.75
N ILE A 269 15.06 25.99 -37.71
CA ILE A 269 14.25 26.72 -38.69
C ILE A 269 15.22 27.46 -39.60
N THR A 270 15.29 27.07 -40.88
CA THR A 270 16.19 27.69 -41.86
C THR A 270 15.76 29.09 -42.28
N ARG A 271 14.47 29.43 -42.15
CA ARG A 271 13.90 30.76 -42.46
C ARG A 271 12.91 31.17 -41.38
N GLN A 272 13.28 32.16 -40.57
CA GLN A 272 12.44 32.69 -39.47
C GLN A 272 11.07 33.19 -39.98
N VAL A 273 11.03 33.71 -41.21
CA VAL A 273 9.84 34.29 -41.85
C VAL A 273 8.71 33.28 -42.00
N ASP A 274 9.04 31.99 -42.23
CA ASP A 274 8.05 30.94 -42.46
C ASP A 274 7.64 30.21 -41.16
N TYR A 275 8.19 30.62 -40.01
CA TYR A 275 8.07 29.87 -38.76
C TYR A 275 6.62 29.78 -38.27
N GLU A 276 5.95 30.92 -38.20
CA GLU A 276 4.57 31.02 -37.71
C GLU A 276 3.62 30.18 -38.57
N GLN A 277 3.77 30.25 -39.89
CA GLN A 277 2.97 29.46 -40.83
C GLN A 277 3.20 27.96 -40.62
N ARG A 278 4.46 27.51 -40.61
CA ARG A 278 4.79 26.08 -40.45
C ARG A 278 4.37 25.53 -39.09
N LEU A 279 4.52 26.31 -38.03
CA LEU A 279 4.06 25.94 -36.69
C LEU A 279 2.54 25.82 -36.68
N THR A 280 1.82 26.78 -37.26
CA THR A 280 0.36 26.76 -37.35
C THR A 280 -0.14 25.55 -38.15
N GLU A 281 0.47 25.27 -39.31
CA GLU A 281 0.17 24.09 -40.13
C GLU A 281 0.42 22.78 -39.36
N HIS A 282 1.55 22.68 -38.67
CA HIS A 282 1.89 21.51 -37.85
C HIS A 282 0.90 21.31 -36.69
N LEU A 283 0.60 22.36 -35.93
CA LEU A 283 -0.36 22.31 -34.83
C LEU A 283 -1.75 21.95 -35.35
N CYS A 284 -2.20 22.55 -36.46
CA CYS A 284 -3.48 22.21 -37.07
C CYS A 284 -3.55 20.75 -37.51
N ALA A 285 -2.47 20.21 -38.09
CA ALA A 285 -2.39 18.79 -38.47
C ALA A 285 -2.47 17.87 -37.24
N ARG A 286 -1.68 18.14 -36.19
CA ARG A 286 -1.68 17.37 -34.94
C ARG A 286 -3.02 17.42 -34.22
N ILE A 287 -3.65 18.59 -34.14
CA ILE A 287 -4.99 18.74 -33.56
C ILE A 287 -6.01 17.92 -34.35
N LYS A 288 -5.95 17.93 -35.69
CA LYS A 288 -6.83 17.11 -36.54
C LYS A 288 -6.62 15.61 -36.30
N GLU A 289 -5.39 15.14 -36.19
CA GLU A 289 -5.06 13.74 -35.90
C GLU A 289 -5.55 13.31 -34.52
N ALA A 290 -5.22 14.09 -33.48
CA ALA A 290 -5.64 13.82 -32.11
C ALA A 290 -7.18 13.78 -31.97
N ARG A 291 -7.88 14.68 -32.67
CA ARG A 291 -9.34 14.67 -32.76
C ARG A 291 -9.86 13.38 -33.38
N LYS A 292 -9.32 12.93 -34.53
CA LYS A 292 -9.73 11.67 -35.19
C LYS A 292 -9.54 10.47 -34.25
N ALA A 293 -8.40 10.37 -33.57
CA ALA A 293 -8.13 9.30 -32.61
C ALA A 293 -9.07 9.35 -31.39
N GLY A 294 -9.34 10.55 -30.87
CA GLY A 294 -10.28 10.76 -29.76
C GLY A 294 -11.71 10.38 -30.12
N PHE A 295 -12.17 10.73 -31.33
CA PHE A 295 -13.49 10.32 -31.83
C PHE A 295 -13.61 8.80 -32.00
N ALA A 296 -12.58 8.13 -32.56
CA ALA A 296 -12.57 6.68 -32.68
C ALA A 296 -12.68 5.98 -31.31
N ARG A 297 -11.94 6.47 -30.31
CA ARG A 297 -11.96 5.93 -28.94
C ARG A 297 -13.31 6.18 -28.24
N LYS A 298 -13.92 7.35 -28.43
CA LYS A 298 -15.24 7.68 -27.86
C LYS A 298 -16.38 6.90 -28.53
N ALA A 299 -16.30 6.67 -29.84
CA ALA A 299 -17.24 5.83 -30.58
C ALA A 299 -17.21 4.38 -30.09
N MET A 300 -16.02 3.83 -29.81
CA MET A 300 -15.87 2.52 -29.16
C MET A 300 -16.50 2.45 -27.75
N LEU A 301 -16.52 3.57 -27.01
CA LEU A 301 -17.03 3.64 -25.64
C LEU A 301 -18.52 4.03 -25.55
N GLY A 302 -19.23 4.18 -26.69
CA GLY A 302 -20.68 4.41 -26.70
C GLY A 302 -21.13 5.74 -26.07
N ARG A 303 -20.29 6.79 -26.08
CA ARG A 303 -20.66 8.13 -25.58
C ARG A 303 -20.82 9.15 -26.72
N PRO A 304 -22.03 9.31 -27.29
CA PRO A 304 -22.27 10.19 -28.44
C PRO A 304 -22.38 11.71 -28.13
N ASP A 305 -22.54 12.11 -26.87
CA ASP A 305 -23.13 13.43 -26.53
C ASP A 305 -22.17 14.64 -26.38
N LEU A 306 -20.95 14.59 -26.89
CA LEU A 306 -20.02 15.74 -26.83
C LEU A 306 -19.60 16.18 -28.23
N GLN A 307 -20.53 16.80 -28.96
CA GLN A 307 -20.31 17.37 -30.30
C GLN A 307 -19.89 18.85 -30.30
N THR A 308 -20.04 19.58 -29.19
CA THR A 308 -19.62 20.99 -29.14
C THR A 308 -18.11 21.11 -29.03
N GLU A 309 -17.49 21.77 -30.01
CA GLU A 309 -16.06 22.08 -29.99
C GLU A 309 -15.71 22.85 -28.71
N PRO A 310 -14.75 22.35 -27.89
CA PRO A 310 -14.25 23.14 -26.78
C PRO A 310 -13.51 24.35 -27.35
N THR A 311 -14.03 25.54 -27.04
CA THR A 311 -13.37 26.81 -27.32
C THR A 311 -12.24 26.97 -26.31
N VAL A 312 -10.99 26.89 -26.78
CA VAL A 312 -9.80 27.16 -25.96
C VAL A 312 -9.57 28.68 -25.98
N PRO A 313 -9.74 29.40 -24.86
CA PRO A 313 -9.68 30.85 -24.84
C PRO A 313 -8.26 31.41 -24.96
N GLU A 314 -7.25 30.69 -24.48
CA GLU A 314 -5.85 31.11 -24.51
C GLU A 314 -4.93 29.90 -24.70
N LEU A 315 -3.86 30.08 -25.48
CA LEU A 315 -2.86 29.06 -25.77
C LEU A 315 -1.49 29.65 -25.40
N VAL A 316 -0.91 29.16 -24.30
CA VAL A 316 0.40 29.61 -23.82
C VAL A 316 1.43 28.56 -24.20
N LEU A 317 2.38 28.95 -25.06
CA LEU A 317 3.50 28.10 -25.44
C LEU A 317 4.60 28.23 -24.38
N VAL A 318 4.78 27.21 -23.55
CA VAL A 318 5.93 27.12 -22.64
C VAL A 318 6.99 26.28 -23.33
N ARG A 319 8.11 26.92 -23.68
CA ARG A 319 9.28 26.24 -24.25
C ARG A 319 10.08 25.66 -23.09
N ASP A 320 10.28 24.35 -23.07
CA ASP A 320 11.26 23.77 -22.16
C ASP A 320 12.66 24.15 -22.66
N TYR A 321 13.41 24.86 -21.81
CA TYR A 321 14.79 25.24 -22.06
C TYR A 321 15.77 24.22 -21.45
N GLY A 322 15.30 23.01 -21.13
CA GLY A 322 16.15 21.85 -20.86
C GLY A 322 16.99 21.48 -22.08
N GLY A 323 18.15 22.12 -22.19
CA GLY A 323 19.14 21.88 -23.25
C GLY A 323 19.66 20.45 -23.25
N GLY A 324 19.65 19.85 -24.45
CA GLY A 324 20.22 18.55 -24.81
C GLY A 324 19.88 18.20 -26.24
#